data_AF-A0A832M0W6-F1
#
_entry.id   AF-A0A832M0W6-F1
#
_cell.length_a   1.000
_cell.length_b   1.000
_cell.length_c   1.000
_cell.angle_alpha   90.00
_cell.angle_beta   90.00
_cell.angle_gamma   90.00
#
_symmetry.space_group_name_H-M   'P 1'
#
loop_
_entity.id
_entity.type
_entity.pdbx_description
1 polymer ?
#
loop_
_entity_poly.entity_id
_entity_poly.type
_entity_poly.pdbx_seq_one_letter_code
_entity_poly.pdbx_strand_id
1 'polypeptide(L)'
;MFSYKLPGCAATDQVAVDQIALALEKLQKAPYTRRAQAVTWQAWRYPHSEHPPCLQRLWFRVVNGKLVMHAHMRCNDALKAAFMNMFAFTELQRRLAERLKVAAGRYVHFADSYHVYERDWKWFNSFVQQARSGESRRPWKTADEFAKMTSASSWRESIRSDLLKGTYV
;
A
#
# COMPACT_ATOMS: atom_id res chain seq x y z
N MET A 1 -2.40 -9.39 -2.71
CA MET A 1 -1.67 -8.53 -3.67
C MET A 1 -0.29 -9.08 -4.00
N PHE A 2 0.57 -9.34 -3.01
CA PHE A 2 1.94 -9.84 -3.21
C PHE A 2 2.08 -11.36 -3.25
N SER A 3 0.98 -12.09 -3.09
CA SER A 3 0.93 -13.54 -3.22
C SER A 3 0.20 -13.90 -4.51
N TYR A 4 0.90 -14.56 -5.43
CA TYR A 4 0.37 -15.04 -6.70
C TYR A 4 1.14 -16.28 -7.19
N LYS A 5 0.52 -17.02 -8.10
CA LYS A 5 1.11 -18.19 -8.76
C LYS A 5 1.90 -17.77 -9.99
N LEU A 6 3.02 -18.45 -10.24
CA LEU A 6 3.86 -18.22 -11.42
C LEU A 6 3.38 -19.14 -12.56
N PRO A 7 3.22 -18.65 -13.80
CA PRO A 7 2.79 -19.49 -14.90
C PRO A 7 3.91 -20.45 -15.34
N GLY A 8 3.54 -21.68 -15.68
CA GLY A 8 4.39 -22.63 -16.41
C GLY A 8 5.48 -23.29 -15.58
N CYS A 9 5.37 -23.23 -14.25
CA CYS A 9 6.28 -23.89 -13.35
C CYS A 9 5.47 -24.86 -12.50
N ALA A 10 5.44 -26.14 -12.90
CA ALA A 10 4.58 -27.17 -12.31
C ALA A 10 4.69 -27.28 -10.77
N ALA A 11 5.86 -26.95 -10.21
CA ALA A 11 6.08 -26.91 -8.75
C ALA A 11 5.45 -25.69 -8.05
N THR A 12 5.21 -24.58 -8.76
CA THR A 12 4.64 -23.33 -8.22
C THR A 12 3.24 -23.01 -8.75
N ASP A 13 2.78 -23.71 -9.79
CA ASP A 13 1.38 -23.66 -10.27
C ASP A 13 0.39 -24.12 -9.15
N GLN A 14 0.89 -24.85 -8.16
CA GLN A 14 0.11 -25.28 -6.99
C GLN A 14 0.26 -24.36 -5.76
N VAL A 15 1.37 -23.62 -5.61
CA VAL A 15 1.69 -22.85 -4.39
C VAL A 15 1.95 -21.37 -4.71
N ALA A 16 1.16 -20.48 -4.12
CA ALA A 16 1.33 -19.04 -4.30
C ALA A 16 2.57 -18.51 -3.56
N VAL A 17 3.33 -17.61 -4.21
CA VAL A 17 4.56 -17.05 -3.65
C VAL A 17 4.25 -15.83 -2.78
N ASP A 18 4.30 -15.96 -1.45
CA ASP A 18 4.16 -14.81 -0.54
C ASP A 18 5.46 -14.00 -0.46
N GLN A 19 5.57 -12.97 -1.29
CA GLN A 19 6.77 -12.14 -1.37
C GLN A 19 7.03 -11.30 -0.11
N ILE A 20 6.01 -10.98 0.69
CA ILE A 20 6.21 -10.23 1.94
C ILE A 20 6.81 -11.14 3.01
N ALA A 21 6.31 -12.37 3.13
CA ALA A 21 6.91 -13.37 4.01
C ALA A 21 8.37 -13.67 3.62
N LEU A 22 8.65 -13.85 2.31
CA LEU A 22 10.00 -14.06 1.81
C LEU A 22 10.92 -12.85 2.06
N ALA A 23 10.41 -11.62 1.92
CA ALA A 23 11.18 -10.42 2.25
C ALA A 23 11.52 -10.36 3.74
N LEU A 24 10.57 -10.70 4.61
CA LEU A 24 10.77 -10.76 6.06
C LEU A 24 11.84 -11.79 6.44
N GLU A 25 11.75 -13.01 5.90
CA GLU A 25 12.74 -14.07 6.13
C GLU A 25 14.16 -13.63 5.71
N LYS A 26 14.28 -13.00 4.55
CA LYS A 26 15.56 -12.46 4.06
C LYS A 26 16.12 -11.40 4.99
N LEU A 27 15.28 -10.51 5.51
CA LEU A 27 15.69 -9.44 6.43
C LEU A 27 16.05 -9.99 7.82
N GLN A 28 15.40 -11.06 8.29
CA GLN A 28 15.76 -11.73 9.54
C GLN A 28 17.15 -12.39 9.44
N LYS A 29 17.45 -13.04 8.30
CA LYS A 29 18.76 -13.68 8.06
C LYS A 29 19.87 -12.68 7.77
N ALA A 30 19.59 -11.65 6.98
CA ALA A 30 20.56 -10.63 6.58
C ALA A 30 19.89 -9.24 6.50
N PRO A 31 19.83 -8.48 7.62
CA PRO A 31 19.10 -7.20 7.70
C PRO A 31 19.56 -6.15 6.67
N TYR A 32 20.83 -6.20 6.27
CA TYR A 32 21.43 -5.29 5.29
C TYR A 32 21.20 -5.70 3.82
N THR A 33 20.48 -6.80 3.57
CA THR A 33 20.23 -7.33 2.22
C THR A 33 19.62 -6.27 1.31
N ARG A 34 20.07 -6.26 0.05
CA ARG A 34 19.50 -5.39 -1.01
C ARG A 34 18.39 -6.08 -1.79
N ARG A 35 18.06 -7.34 -1.44
CA ARG A 35 17.21 -8.28 -2.20
C ARG A 35 15.83 -8.52 -1.57
N ALA A 36 15.47 -7.77 -0.53
CA ALA A 36 14.15 -7.82 0.07
C ALA A 36 13.21 -6.88 -0.68
N GLN A 37 12.35 -7.44 -1.52
CA GLN A 37 11.39 -6.69 -2.33
C GLN A 37 10.17 -7.53 -2.63
N ALA A 38 9.07 -6.86 -2.93
CA ALA A 38 7.83 -7.48 -3.38
C ALA A 38 7.27 -6.68 -4.56
N VAL A 39 6.88 -7.36 -5.63
CA VAL A 39 6.34 -6.75 -6.85
C VAL A 39 4.91 -7.18 -7.09
N THR A 40 4.14 -6.28 -7.68
CA THR A 40 2.72 -6.48 -8.02
C THR A 40 2.51 -6.62 -9.51
N TRP A 41 3.38 -6.02 -10.34
CA TRP A 41 3.30 -6.15 -11.80
C TRP A 41 3.68 -7.56 -12.25
N GLN A 42 2.69 -8.28 -12.75
CA GLN A 42 2.81 -9.58 -13.41
C GLN A 42 2.86 -9.38 -14.92
N ALA A 43 4.04 -9.58 -15.53
CA ALA A 43 4.27 -9.34 -16.96
C ALA A 43 3.38 -10.19 -17.88
N TRP A 44 2.94 -11.37 -17.44
CA TRP A 44 2.04 -12.24 -18.22
C TRP A 44 0.55 -11.87 -18.08
N ARG A 45 0.18 -11.05 -17.09
CA ARG A 45 -1.22 -10.77 -16.75
C ARG A 45 -1.65 -9.37 -17.15
N TYR A 46 -0.83 -8.37 -16.83
CA TYR A 46 -1.26 -6.98 -16.90
C TYR A 46 -1.09 -6.24 -18.23
N PRO A 47 -0.35 -6.72 -19.25
CA PRO A 47 -0.36 -6.07 -20.57
C PRO A 47 -1.73 -5.93 -21.22
N HIS A 48 -2.69 -6.81 -20.86
CA HIS A 48 -4.04 -6.85 -21.44
C HIS A 48 -5.14 -6.49 -20.43
N SER A 49 -4.77 -5.91 -19.29
CA SER A 49 -5.69 -5.59 -18.20
C SER A 49 -6.14 -4.14 -18.28
N GLU A 50 -7.44 -3.87 -18.12
CA GLU A 50 -7.98 -2.50 -18.01
C GLU A 50 -7.58 -1.83 -16.68
N HIS A 51 -7.36 -2.63 -15.64
CA HIS A 51 -7.05 -2.15 -14.30
C HIS A 51 -5.73 -2.71 -13.77
N PRO A 52 -4.58 -2.40 -14.40
CA PRO A 52 -3.30 -2.88 -13.92
C PRO A 52 -2.93 -2.17 -12.61
N PRO A 53 -2.22 -2.85 -11.69
CA PRO A 53 -1.95 -2.31 -10.35
C PRO A 53 -1.18 -0.99 -10.44
N CYS A 54 -1.50 -0.05 -9.54
CA CYS A 54 -0.82 1.24 -9.46
C CYS A 54 0.53 1.13 -8.74
N LEU A 55 0.53 0.47 -7.57
CA LEU A 55 1.75 0.02 -6.90
C LEU A 55 2.47 -0.97 -7.82
N GLN A 56 3.78 -0.82 -7.98
CA GLN A 56 4.65 -1.69 -8.79
C GLN A 56 5.58 -2.53 -7.92
N ARG A 57 6.19 -1.89 -6.92
CA ARG A 57 7.22 -2.51 -6.07
C ARG A 57 7.27 -1.90 -4.68
N LEU A 58 7.46 -2.77 -3.69
CA LEU A 58 7.98 -2.41 -2.38
C LEU A 58 9.41 -2.92 -2.24
N TRP A 59 10.31 -2.09 -1.72
CA TRP A 59 11.68 -2.47 -1.41
C TRP A 59 11.99 -2.15 0.05
N PHE A 60 12.74 -3.04 0.71
CA PHE A 60 12.98 -3.00 2.14
C PHE A 60 14.47 -3.17 2.46
N ARG A 61 14.95 -2.48 3.50
CA ARG A 61 16.30 -2.69 4.06
C ARG A 61 16.39 -2.21 5.49
N VAL A 62 17.12 -2.92 6.35
CA VAL A 62 17.45 -2.40 7.68
C VAL A 62 18.75 -1.59 7.61
N VAL A 63 18.69 -0.34 8.07
CA VAL A 63 19.83 0.57 8.16
C VAL A 63 19.83 1.19 9.55
N ASN A 64 20.94 1.07 10.29
CA ASN A 64 21.10 1.61 11.66
C ASN A 64 19.96 1.20 12.60
N GLY A 65 19.56 -0.08 12.58
CA GLY A 65 18.47 -0.60 13.41
C GLY A 65 17.08 -0.08 13.03
N LYS A 66 16.92 0.47 11.82
CA LYS A 66 15.65 1.00 11.32
C LYS A 66 15.26 0.38 9.98
N LEU A 67 14.01 -0.07 9.84
CA LEU A 67 13.48 -0.59 8.58
C LEU A 67 13.16 0.56 7.63
N VAL A 68 13.97 0.73 6.59
CA VAL A 68 13.70 1.62 5.46
C VAL A 68 12.78 0.91 4.47
N MET A 69 11.78 1.62 3.95
CA MET A 69 10.86 1.10 2.95
C MET A 69 10.65 2.10 1.81
N HIS A 70 10.78 1.64 0.57
CA HIS A 70 10.44 2.40 -0.63
C HIS A 70 9.21 1.80 -1.30
N ALA A 71 8.22 2.63 -1.61
CA ALA A 71 7.06 2.27 -2.42
C ALA A 71 7.16 2.94 -3.79
N HIS A 72 7.15 2.14 -4.86
CA HIS A 72 7.19 2.61 -6.24
C HIS A 72 5.82 2.39 -6.89
N MET A 73 5.22 3.48 -7.37
CA MET A 73 3.92 3.49 -8.03
C MET A 73 4.05 4.07 -9.44
N ARG A 74 3.43 3.43 -10.43
CA ARG A 74 3.37 3.96 -11.81
C ARG A 74 2.48 5.20 -11.89
N CYS A 75 1.47 5.27 -11.03
CA CYS A 75 0.59 6.41 -10.90
C CYS A 75 -0.02 6.45 -9.49
N ASN A 76 -0.39 7.64 -9.03
CA ASN A 76 -1.08 7.83 -7.77
C ASN A 76 -1.95 9.09 -7.83
N ASP A 77 -3.24 8.96 -7.53
CA ASP A 77 -4.17 10.08 -7.41
C ASP A 77 -3.85 10.86 -6.14
N ALA A 78 -3.33 12.07 -6.31
CA ALA A 78 -2.81 12.93 -5.26
C ALA A 78 -3.88 13.38 -4.26
N LEU A 79 -5.13 13.52 -4.71
CA LEU A 79 -6.21 14.05 -3.89
C LEU A 79 -6.98 12.94 -3.17
N LYS A 80 -7.34 11.87 -3.89
CA LYS A 80 -8.25 10.84 -3.37
C LYS A 80 -7.53 9.65 -2.76
N ALA A 81 -6.41 9.25 -3.34
CA ALA A 81 -5.79 7.96 -3.00
C ALA A 81 -4.48 8.10 -2.23
N ALA A 82 -3.71 9.15 -2.50
CA ALA A 82 -2.34 9.25 -2.02
C ALA A 82 -2.21 9.16 -0.51
N PHE A 83 -3.06 9.86 0.24
CA PHE A 83 -3.06 9.80 1.70
C PHE A 83 -3.29 8.37 2.22
N MET A 84 -4.36 7.71 1.75
CA MET A 84 -4.68 6.35 2.18
C MET A 84 -3.63 5.32 1.74
N ASN A 85 -3.04 5.50 0.55
CA ASN A 85 -1.93 4.67 0.08
C ASN A 85 -0.72 4.83 1.01
N MET A 86 -0.29 6.06 1.30
CA MET A 86 0.83 6.32 2.21
C MET A 86 0.55 5.79 3.62
N PHE A 87 -0.66 5.98 4.15
CA PHE A 87 -1.07 5.43 5.44
C PHE A 87 -0.98 3.91 5.48
N ALA A 88 -1.52 3.22 4.46
CA ALA A 88 -1.47 1.75 4.40
C ALA A 88 -0.02 1.24 4.30
N PHE A 89 0.84 1.93 3.54
CA PHE A 89 2.25 1.57 3.39
C PHE A 89 3.05 1.82 4.66
N THR A 90 2.89 2.97 5.34
CA THR A 90 3.59 3.22 6.60
C THR A 90 3.11 2.29 7.72
N GLU A 91 1.83 1.91 7.73
CA GLU A 91 1.32 0.90 8.65
C GLU A 91 1.89 -0.49 8.35
N LEU A 92 2.03 -0.87 7.08
CA LEU A 92 2.74 -2.09 6.69
C LEU A 92 4.20 -2.06 7.16
N GLN A 93 4.91 -0.95 6.94
CA GLN A 93 6.28 -0.77 7.40
C GLN A 93 6.39 -0.93 8.91
N ARG A 94 5.48 -0.30 9.68
CA ARG A 94 5.44 -0.41 11.14
C ARG A 94 5.31 -1.87 11.59
N ARG A 95 4.34 -2.61 11.04
CA ARG A 95 4.11 -4.03 11.37
C ARG A 95 5.31 -4.92 11.01
N LEU A 96 5.97 -4.66 9.89
CA LEU A 96 7.16 -5.41 9.50
C LEU A 96 8.36 -5.07 10.40
N ALA A 97 8.52 -3.81 10.78
CA ALA A 97 9.57 -3.38 11.71
C ALA A 97 9.40 -4.05 13.09
N GLU A 98 8.16 -4.13 13.60
CA GLU A 98 7.83 -4.85 14.85
C GLU A 98 8.24 -6.33 14.78
N ARG A 99 7.90 -7.03 13.69
CA ARG A 99 8.28 -8.43 13.49
C ARG A 99 9.79 -8.65 13.37
N LEU A 100 10.51 -7.65 12.87
CA LEU A 100 11.97 -7.64 12.77
C LEU A 100 12.66 -7.17 14.05
N LYS A 101 11.90 -6.70 15.06
CA LYS A 101 12.42 -6.10 16.31
C LYS A 101 13.36 -4.91 16.04
N VAL A 102 13.00 -4.09 15.05
CA VAL A 102 13.71 -2.85 14.69
C VAL A 102 12.72 -1.68 14.68
N ALA A 103 13.22 -0.45 14.71
CA ALA A 103 12.34 0.72 14.60
C ALA A 103 11.88 0.94 13.14
N ALA A 104 10.73 1.59 12.95
CA ALA A 104 10.35 2.09 11.63
C ALA A 104 11.32 3.21 11.21
N GLY A 105 11.89 3.08 10.01
CA GLY A 105 12.84 4.02 9.44
C GLY A 105 12.23 4.92 8.38
N ARG A 106 13.08 5.41 7.48
CA ARG A 106 12.66 6.27 6.37
C ARG A 106 11.68 5.53 5.45
N TYR A 107 10.54 6.16 5.20
CA TYR A 107 9.63 5.80 4.13
C TYR A 107 9.88 6.71 2.93
N VAL A 108 9.90 6.14 1.72
CA VAL A 108 10.01 6.91 0.48
C VAL A 108 8.92 6.48 -0.47
N HIS A 109 8.17 7.46 -0.99
CA HIS A 109 7.08 7.23 -1.93
C HIS A 109 7.46 7.79 -3.30
N PHE A 110 7.62 6.90 -4.27
CA PHE A 110 7.87 7.25 -5.67
C PHE A 110 6.57 7.06 -6.45
N ALA A 111 6.12 8.12 -7.12
CA ALA A 111 4.98 8.07 -8.03
C ALA A 111 5.41 8.67 -9.37
N ASP A 112 5.41 7.86 -10.44
CA ASP A 112 5.86 8.31 -11.76
C ASP A 112 4.86 9.33 -12.35
N SER A 113 3.56 9.07 -12.15
CA SER A 113 2.48 10.02 -12.43
C SER A 113 1.73 10.37 -11.13
N TYR A 114 2.03 11.53 -10.56
CA TYR A 114 1.33 12.08 -9.40
C TYR A 114 0.36 13.17 -9.86
N HIS A 115 -0.94 12.90 -9.84
CA HIS A 115 -1.93 13.71 -10.56
C HIS A 115 -3.21 13.95 -9.78
N VAL A 116 -3.92 15.01 -10.18
CA VAL A 116 -5.30 15.30 -9.79
C VAL A 116 -6.14 15.25 -11.06
N TYR A 117 -7.27 14.55 -11.03
CA TYR A 117 -8.18 14.53 -12.17
C TYR A 117 -8.91 15.87 -12.30
N GLU A 118 -9.12 16.33 -13.53
CA GLU A 118 -9.81 17.59 -13.82
C GLU A 118 -11.21 17.64 -13.20
N ARG A 119 -11.96 16.54 -13.26
CA ARG A 119 -13.28 16.41 -12.62
C ARG A 119 -13.28 16.73 -11.12
N ASP A 120 -12.13 16.64 -10.47
CA ASP A 120 -11.96 16.85 -9.04
C ASP A 120 -11.38 18.24 -8.69
N TRP A 121 -11.18 19.11 -9.68
CA TRP A 121 -10.53 20.42 -9.50
C TRP A 121 -11.23 21.33 -8.49
N LYS A 122 -12.58 21.32 -8.49
CA LYS A 122 -13.36 22.07 -7.50
C LYS A 122 -13.03 21.65 -6.07
N TRP A 123 -12.95 20.34 -5.82
CA TRP A 123 -12.59 19.82 -4.51
C TRP A 123 -11.12 20.11 -4.19
N PHE A 124 -10.22 19.92 -5.14
CA PHE A 124 -8.80 20.24 -4.97
C PHE A 124 -8.60 21.67 -4.49
N ASN A 125 -9.25 22.65 -5.12
CA ASN A 125 -9.16 24.06 -4.71
C ASN A 125 -9.67 24.28 -3.28
N SER A 126 -10.82 23.70 -2.92
CA SER A 126 -11.32 23.79 -1.54
C SER A 126 -10.39 23.11 -0.53
N PHE A 127 -9.73 22.01 -0.91
CA PHE A 127 -8.77 21.31 -0.07
C PHE A 127 -7.49 22.14 0.14
N VAL A 128 -6.95 22.76 -0.91
CA VAL A 128 -5.77 23.64 -0.82
C VAL A 128 -6.05 24.85 0.07
N GLN A 129 -7.24 25.45 -0.02
CA GLN A 129 -7.61 26.57 0.84
C GLN A 129 -7.68 26.15 2.31
N GLN A 130 -8.28 24.99 2.62
CA GLN A 130 -8.29 24.43 3.98
C GLN A 130 -6.88 24.15 4.50
N ALA A 131 -6.01 23.59 3.66
CA ALA A 131 -4.63 23.30 4.04
C ALA A 131 -3.83 24.58 4.36
N ARG A 132 -4.11 25.69 3.64
CA ARG A 132 -3.47 26.99 3.87
C ARG A 132 -4.02 27.71 5.10
N SER A 133 -5.32 27.65 5.33
CA SER A 133 -5.94 28.30 6.49
C SER A 133 -5.67 27.55 7.80
N GLY A 134 -5.42 26.24 7.73
CA GLY A 134 -5.34 25.37 8.91
C GLY A 134 -6.70 25.11 9.57
N GLU A 135 -7.77 25.70 9.04
CA GLU A 135 -9.12 25.55 9.55
C GLU A 135 -9.82 24.39 8.84
N SER A 136 -9.96 23.26 9.54
CA SER A 136 -10.80 22.17 9.07
C SER A 136 -12.23 22.36 9.55
N ARG A 137 -13.18 22.42 8.62
CA ARG A 137 -14.63 22.44 8.95
C ARG A 137 -15.15 21.07 9.38
N ARG A 138 -14.37 20.00 9.21
CA ARG A 138 -14.70 18.64 9.65
C ARG A 138 -13.64 18.15 10.63
N PRO A 139 -14.01 17.53 11.76
CA PRO A 139 -13.04 16.86 12.60
C PRO A 139 -12.37 15.75 11.77
N TRP A 140 -11.04 15.83 11.62
CA TRP A 140 -10.26 14.73 11.07
C TRP A 140 -10.21 13.64 12.14
N LYS A 141 -10.55 12.42 11.75
CA LYS A 141 -10.39 11.29 12.65
C LYS A 141 -8.91 10.98 12.83
N THR A 142 -8.51 10.71 14.06
CA THR A 142 -7.13 10.31 14.36
C THR A 142 -6.84 8.92 13.76
N ALA A 143 -5.55 8.61 13.57
CA ALA A 143 -5.13 7.28 13.15
C ALA A 143 -5.68 6.17 14.06
N ASP A 144 -5.77 6.44 15.38
CA ASP A 144 -6.34 5.53 16.37
C ASP A 144 -7.85 5.35 16.21
N GLU A 145 -8.58 6.41 15.84
CA GLU A 145 -10.01 6.31 15.54
C GLU A 145 -10.28 5.50 14.26
N PHE A 146 -9.44 5.66 13.24
CA PHE A 146 -9.49 4.81 12.05
C PHE A 146 -9.13 3.34 12.36
N ALA A 147 -8.13 3.12 13.22
CA ALA A 147 -7.75 1.77 13.66
C ALA A 147 -8.88 1.09 14.44
N LYS A 148 -9.55 1.82 15.34
CA LYS A 148 -10.73 1.32 16.09
C LYS A 148 -11.91 1.00 15.18
N MET A 149 -12.13 1.79 14.12
CA MET A 149 -13.17 1.50 13.14
C MET A 149 -12.89 0.23 12.32
N THR A 150 -11.62 -0.02 11.98
CA THR A 150 -11.23 -1.20 11.19
C THR A 150 -11.08 -2.48 12.04
N SER A 151 -10.88 -2.35 13.35
CA SER A 151 -10.86 -3.48 14.29
C SER A 151 -12.24 -3.91 14.78
N ALA A 152 -13.26 -3.06 14.61
CA ALA A 152 -14.65 -3.44 14.85
C ALA A 152 -15.08 -4.53 13.85
N SER A 153 -15.39 -5.71 14.38
CA SER A 153 -15.81 -6.92 13.66
C SER A 153 -16.92 -6.68 12.61
N SER A 154 -17.76 -5.66 12.81
CA SER A 154 -18.86 -5.29 11.91
C SER A 154 -18.42 -4.82 10.51
N TRP A 155 -17.23 -4.24 10.37
CA TRP A 155 -16.73 -3.76 9.07
C TRP A 155 -16.34 -4.90 8.11
N ARG A 156 -15.87 -6.04 8.65
CA ARG A 156 -15.54 -7.24 7.84
C ARG A 156 -16.79 -7.93 7.28
N GLU A 157 -17.91 -7.84 7.98
CA GLU A 157 -19.19 -8.40 7.55
C GLU A 157 -19.90 -7.53 6.50
N SER A 158 -19.85 -6.19 6.65
CA SER A 158 -20.45 -5.26 5.69
C SER A 158 -19.79 -5.34 4.30
N ILE A 159 -18.45 -5.35 4.23
CA ILE A 159 -17.74 -5.45 2.94
C ILE A 159 -18.01 -6.81 2.25
N ARG A 160 -18.22 -7.88 3.02
CA ARG A 160 -18.56 -9.20 2.48
C ARG A 160 -19.99 -9.24 1.93
N SER A 161 -20.93 -8.55 2.57
CA SER A 161 -22.30 -8.32 2.06
C SER A 161 -22.28 -7.54 0.75
N ASP A 162 -21.50 -6.46 0.69
CA ASP A 162 -21.58 -5.49 -0.40
C ASP A 162 -20.80 -5.97 -1.65
N LEU A 163 -19.73 -6.75 -1.47
CA LEU A 163 -19.05 -7.45 -2.57
C LEU A 163 -19.89 -8.59 -3.17
N LEU A 164 -20.80 -9.20 -2.41
CA LEU A 164 -21.72 -10.23 -2.91
C LEU A 164 -22.95 -9.64 -3.63
N LYS A 165 -23.24 -8.35 -3.42
CA LYS A 165 -24.39 -7.66 -4.03
C LYS A 165 -24.11 -6.94 -5.34
N GLY A 166 -22.86 -6.95 -5.83
CA GLY A 166 -22.55 -6.57 -7.21
C GLY A 166 -22.97 -5.16 -7.62
N THR A 167 -23.02 -4.19 -6.70
CA THR A 167 -23.39 -2.80 -7.00
C THR A 167 -22.22 -1.86 -6.73
N TYR A 168 -21.44 -1.61 -7.78
CA TYR A 168 -20.74 -0.34 -7.95
C TYR A 168 -20.98 0.13 -9.38
N VAL A 169 -21.79 1.19 -9.50
CA VAL A 169 -21.80 2.12 -10.64
C VAL A 169 -20.68 3.11 -10.42
#